data_AF-A0A3B3TKG1-F1
#
_entry.id   AF-A0A3B3TKG1-F1
#
_cell.length_a   1.000
_cell.length_b   1.000
_cell.length_c   1.000
_cell.angle_alpha   90.00
_cell.angle_beta   90.00
_cell.angle_gamma   90.00
#
_symmetry.space_group_name_H-M   'P 1'
#
loop_
_entity.id
_entity.type
_entity.pdbx_description
1 polymer ?
#
loop_
_entity_poly.entity_id
_entity_poly.type
_entity_poly.pdbx_seq_one_letter_code
_entity_poly.pdbx_strand_id
1 'polypeptide(L)'
;MELKIILAIAGGVLLLAVVVIVPPATLLSPRTSQFRKTFRRRCEAFPQTIAVLFGSALIFRCEEVLSTFEKTYVGKDPCNFPEEAYRPLFEDYPFTHSCDKTMFWSDTKDLVDQFCKERNHFVPLQNTLLGNILDDQKWCGKKSSKGKNVYRGPQYDSAAGGELTCNIWFWFGRRYFHLLFAKYACGHANVLLDGAISKPFDPTR
;
A
#
# COMPACT_ATOMS: atom_id res chain seq x y z
N MET A 1 -36.61 47.55 -8.34
CA MET A 1 -35.97 46.42 -9.06
C MET A 1 -34.62 46.03 -8.46
N GLU A 2 -33.91 46.98 -7.85
CA GLU A 2 -32.56 46.84 -7.29
C GLU A 2 -32.36 45.75 -6.22
N LEU A 3 -33.26 45.63 -5.22
CA LEU A 3 -33.00 44.78 -4.05
C LEU A 3 -32.99 43.27 -4.36
N LYS A 4 -33.80 42.82 -5.32
CA LYS A 4 -33.88 41.41 -5.72
C LYS A 4 -32.61 40.96 -6.45
N ILE A 5 -31.99 41.87 -7.21
CA ILE A 5 -30.75 41.62 -7.95
C ILE A 5 -29.58 41.49 -6.97
N ILE A 6 -29.51 42.38 -5.97
CA ILE A 6 -28.46 42.35 -4.94
C ILE A 6 -28.51 41.05 -4.13
N LEU A 7 -29.70 40.60 -3.74
CA LEU A 7 -29.88 39.33 -3.01
C LEU A 7 -29.48 38.12 -3.85
N ALA A 8 -29.76 38.13 -5.16
CA ALA A 8 -29.37 37.06 -6.07
C ALA A 8 -27.85 36.99 -6.28
N ILE A 9 -27.18 38.14 -6.42
CA ILE A 9 -25.73 38.22 -6.55
C ILE A 9 -25.06 37.78 -5.24
N ALA A 10 -25.53 38.28 -4.10
CA ALA A 10 -24.99 37.88 -2.80
C ALA A 10 -25.17 36.38 -2.53
N GLY A 11 -26.34 35.82 -2.86
CA GLY A 11 -26.59 34.38 -2.76
C GLY A 11 -25.71 33.55 -3.70
N GLY A 12 -25.50 34.01 -4.94
CA GLY A 12 -24.63 33.36 -5.92
C GLY A 12 -23.16 33.36 -5.50
N VAL A 13 -22.66 34.49 -4.98
CA VAL A 13 -21.30 34.62 -4.44
C VAL A 13 -21.11 33.76 -3.20
N LEU A 14 -22.10 33.69 -2.31
CA LEU A 14 -22.04 32.84 -1.12
C LEU A 14 -22.03 31.35 -1.49
N LEU A 15 -22.83 30.93 -2.47
CA LEU A 15 -22.84 29.56 -2.99
C LEU A 15 -21.51 29.18 -3.64
N LEU A 16 -20.94 30.07 -4.48
CA LEU A 16 -19.62 29.88 -5.07
C LEU A 16 -18.53 29.80 -4.00
N ALA A 17 -18.58 30.68 -3.00
CA ALA A 17 -17.65 30.65 -1.88
C ALA A 17 -17.79 29.34 -1.08
N VAL A 18 -18.99 28.84 -0.79
CA VAL A 18 -19.18 27.54 -0.11
C VAL A 18 -18.64 26.38 -0.95
N VAL A 19 -18.82 26.38 -2.27
CA VAL A 19 -18.29 25.34 -3.18
C VAL A 19 -16.75 25.38 -3.26
N VAL A 20 -16.14 26.57 -3.15
CA VAL A 20 -14.69 26.77 -3.19
C VAL A 20 -14.03 26.56 -1.82
N ILE A 21 -14.70 26.91 -0.72
CA ILE A 21 -14.19 26.84 0.65
C ILE A 21 -14.30 25.44 1.23
N VAL A 22 -15.27 24.63 0.80
CA VAL A 22 -15.27 23.20 1.13
C VAL A 22 -14.05 22.59 0.47
N PRO A 23 -13.00 22.20 1.24
CA PRO A 23 -11.77 21.72 0.64
C PRO A 23 -12.11 20.47 -0.19
N PRO A 24 -11.47 20.26 -1.35
CA PRO A 24 -11.62 19.02 -2.13
C PRO A 24 -11.39 17.74 -1.30
N ALA A 25 -10.78 17.88 -0.12
CA ALA A 25 -10.62 16.84 0.91
C ALA A 25 -11.94 16.24 1.44
N THR A 26 -13.08 16.92 1.33
CA THR A 26 -14.37 16.41 1.85
C THR A 26 -15.04 15.35 0.96
N LEU A 27 -14.47 15.03 -0.20
CA LEU A 27 -15.00 14.01 -1.13
C LEU A 27 -14.14 12.74 -1.20
N LEU A 28 -13.35 12.46 -0.17
CA LEU A 28 -12.66 11.17 -0.04
C LEU A 28 -13.63 10.14 0.55
N SER A 29 -13.74 8.96 -0.06
CA SER A 29 -14.47 7.85 0.54
C SER A 29 -13.92 7.58 1.95
N PRO A 30 -14.78 7.31 2.96
CA PRO A 30 -14.33 6.96 4.31
C PRO A 30 -13.25 5.88 4.33
N ARG A 31 -13.31 4.95 3.35
CA ARG A 31 -12.33 3.87 3.21
C ARG A 31 -10.98 4.35 2.68
N THR A 32 -10.96 5.30 1.75
CA THR A 32 -9.71 5.95 1.30
C THR A 32 -9.04 6.66 2.46
N SER A 33 -9.84 7.37 3.27
CA SER A 33 -9.34 8.05 4.47
C SER A 33 -8.74 7.05 5.47
N GLN A 34 -9.43 5.94 5.74
CA GLN A 34 -8.93 4.91 6.65
C GLN A 34 -7.63 4.24 6.15
N PHE A 35 -7.55 3.89 4.86
CA PHE A 35 -6.34 3.30 4.28
C PHE A 35 -5.15 4.24 4.41
N ARG A 36 -5.29 5.50 3.97
CA ARG A 36 -4.22 6.52 4.08
C ARG A 36 -3.81 6.74 5.54
N LYS A 37 -4.76 6.75 6.47
CA LYS A 37 -4.49 6.89 7.91
C LYS A 37 -3.67 5.71 8.44
N THR A 38 -4.05 4.47 8.11
CA THR A 38 -3.30 3.27 8.51
C THR A 38 -1.90 3.26 7.91
N PHE A 39 -1.80 3.58 6.62
CA PHE A 39 -0.54 3.66 5.88
C PHE A 39 0.42 4.64 6.55
N ARG A 40 -0.04 5.88 6.77
CA ARG A 40 0.78 6.94 7.38
C ARG A 40 1.23 6.56 8.78
N ARG A 41 0.31 6.11 9.63
CA ARG A 41 0.62 5.68 11.00
C ARG A 41 1.71 4.59 11.03
N ARG A 42 1.61 3.59 10.15
CA ARG A 42 2.60 2.49 10.10
C ARG A 42 3.94 2.95 9.54
N CYS A 43 3.91 3.85 8.56
CA CYS A 43 5.11 4.45 8.01
C CYS A 43 5.85 5.32 9.04
N GLU A 44 5.13 6.17 9.79
CA GLU A 44 5.70 7.03 10.84
C GLU A 44 6.25 6.23 12.02
N ALA A 45 5.64 5.07 12.31
CA ALA A 45 6.12 4.14 13.33
C ALA A 45 7.34 3.32 12.87
N PHE A 46 7.62 3.27 11.56
CA PHE A 46 8.81 2.59 11.04
C PHE A 46 10.03 3.51 11.23
N PRO A 47 11.19 2.97 11.64
CA PRO A 47 12.40 3.79 11.76
C PRO A 47 12.67 4.57 10.47
N GLN A 48 12.73 5.91 10.57
CA GLN A 48 12.87 6.80 9.40
C GLN A 48 14.22 6.68 8.67
N THR A 49 15.11 5.82 9.19
CA THR A 49 16.35 5.39 8.56
C THR A 49 16.19 3.95 8.10
N ILE A 50 15.93 3.76 6.81
CA ILE A 50 15.67 2.43 6.22
C ILE A 50 16.97 1.69 5.91
N ALA A 51 18.03 2.41 5.54
CA ALA A 51 19.31 1.82 5.20
C ALA A 51 20.43 2.83 5.08
N VAL A 52 21.64 2.36 5.32
CA VAL A 52 22.85 2.98 4.79
C VAL A 52 23.17 2.29 3.46
N LEU A 53 22.83 2.91 2.33
CA LEU A 53 23.29 2.45 1.01
C LEU A 53 24.51 3.29 0.64
N PHE A 54 25.62 2.63 0.30
CA PHE A 54 26.87 3.29 -0.09
C PHE A 54 27.37 4.34 0.92
N GLY A 55 27.20 4.09 2.21
CA GLY A 55 27.60 5.05 3.27
C GLY A 55 26.63 6.22 3.50
N SER A 56 25.46 6.24 2.83
CA SER A 56 24.45 7.29 3.00
C SER A 56 23.14 6.74 3.58
N ALA A 57 22.62 7.39 4.61
CA ALA A 57 21.33 7.04 5.20
C ALA A 57 20.17 7.49 4.29
N LEU A 58 19.32 6.56 3.87
CA LEU A 58 18.09 6.88 3.15
C LEU A 58 17.04 7.37 4.15
N ILE A 59 16.64 8.64 3.99
CA ILE A 59 15.55 9.29 4.71
C ILE A 59 14.37 9.41 3.76
N PHE A 60 13.20 8.92 4.16
CA PHE A 60 11.98 8.95 3.37
C PHE A 60 10.90 9.76 4.07
N ARG A 61 10.03 10.42 3.30
CA ARG A 61 8.82 11.06 3.84
C ARG A 61 7.64 10.16 3.59
N CYS A 62 6.84 9.89 4.63
CA CYS A 62 5.68 9.01 4.51
C CYS A 62 4.66 9.46 3.46
N GLU A 63 4.55 10.77 3.21
CA GLU A 63 3.72 11.30 2.13
C GLU A 63 4.25 10.98 0.73
N GLU A 64 5.57 10.94 0.56
CA GLU A 64 6.19 10.57 -0.72
C GLU A 64 6.05 9.07 -0.97
N VAL A 65 6.23 8.24 0.06
CA VAL A 65 5.98 6.78 -0.04
C VAL A 65 4.52 6.54 -0.41
N LEU A 66 3.57 7.18 0.30
CA LEU A 66 2.14 7.05 0.02
C LEU A 66 1.80 7.53 -1.38
N SER A 67 2.30 8.70 -1.80
CA SER A 67 2.06 9.24 -3.14
C SER A 67 2.59 8.32 -4.23
N THR A 68 3.79 7.77 -4.05
CA THR A 68 4.42 6.84 -4.99
C THR A 68 3.63 5.54 -5.07
N PHE A 69 3.23 5.00 -3.92
CA PHE A 69 2.38 3.82 -3.85
C PHE A 69 1.03 4.04 -4.54
N GLU A 70 0.39 5.19 -4.29
CA GLU A 70 -0.91 5.51 -4.90
C GLU A 70 -0.83 5.65 -6.43
N LYS A 71 0.27 6.18 -6.99
CA LYS A 71 0.46 6.25 -8.45
C LYS A 71 0.41 4.88 -9.13
N THR A 72 0.69 3.80 -8.41
CA THR A 72 0.67 2.44 -8.98
C THR A 72 -0.75 2.00 -9.32
N TYR A 73 -1.76 2.35 -8.51
CA TYR A 73 -3.13 1.84 -8.66
C TYR A 73 -4.23 2.89 -8.82
N VAL A 74 -4.03 4.11 -8.35
CA VAL A 74 -5.05 5.15 -8.35
C VAL A 74 -5.38 5.58 -9.79
N GLY A 75 -6.66 5.47 -10.19
CA GLY A 75 -7.14 5.79 -11.54
C GLY A 75 -6.92 4.69 -12.59
N LYS A 76 -6.35 3.54 -12.20
CA LYS A 76 -6.07 2.41 -13.09
C LYS A 76 -7.26 1.45 -13.16
N ASP A 77 -7.27 0.62 -14.21
CA ASP A 77 -8.28 -0.41 -14.43
C ASP A 77 -8.11 -1.55 -13.41
N PRO A 78 -9.16 -1.97 -12.68
CA PRO A 78 -9.07 -3.06 -11.73
C PRO A 78 -8.75 -4.42 -12.37
N CYS A 79 -9.14 -4.67 -13.62
CA CYS A 79 -8.97 -5.93 -14.35
C CYS A 79 -7.66 -6.04 -15.15
N ASN A 80 -7.15 -4.91 -15.63
CA ASN A 80 -6.06 -4.88 -16.62
C ASN A 80 -4.88 -4.05 -16.11
N PHE A 81 -3.92 -4.73 -15.48
CA PHE A 81 -2.79 -4.09 -14.83
C PHE A 81 -1.49 -4.91 -14.98
N PRO A 82 -0.39 -4.30 -15.44
CA PRO A 82 0.92 -4.94 -15.48
C PRO A 82 1.57 -4.97 -14.10
N GLU A 83 2.15 -6.11 -13.70
CA GLU A 83 2.84 -6.28 -12.42
C GLU A 83 3.98 -5.26 -12.24
N GLU A 84 4.61 -4.86 -13.34
CA GLU A 84 5.69 -3.86 -13.43
C GLU A 84 5.29 -2.45 -12.98
N ALA A 85 4.00 -2.14 -12.86
CA ALA A 85 3.61 -0.82 -12.40
C ALA A 85 3.85 -0.60 -10.89
N TYR A 86 4.24 -1.62 -10.14
CA TYR A 86 4.85 -1.46 -8.82
C TYR A 86 6.36 -1.17 -8.86
N ARG A 87 7.04 -1.36 -10.00
CA ARG A 87 8.50 -1.20 -10.12
C ARG A 87 9.01 0.15 -9.57
N PRO A 88 8.42 1.31 -9.90
CA PRO A 88 8.90 2.60 -9.39
C PRO A 88 8.91 2.69 -7.86
N LEU A 89 7.97 2.00 -7.19
CA LEU A 89 7.91 1.98 -5.73
C LEU A 89 9.16 1.37 -5.11
N PHE A 90 9.73 0.33 -5.75
CA PHE A 90 10.91 -0.37 -5.25
C PHE A 90 12.22 0.22 -5.76
N GLU A 91 12.17 1.02 -6.82
CA GLU A 91 13.29 1.87 -7.24
C GLU A 91 13.51 2.98 -6.22
N ASP A 92 12.41 3.63 -5.77
CA ASP A 92 12.46 4.72 -4.79
C ASP A 92 12.64 4.21 -3.35
N TYR A 93 12.03 3.07 -3.02
CA TYR A 93 12.04 2.48 -1.67
C TYR A 93 12.42 0.99 -1.75
N PRO A 94 13.70 0.68 -2.04
CA PRO A 94 14.15 -0.70 -2.13
C PRO A 94 14.05 -1.42 -0.78
N PHE A 95 14.06 -2.75 -0.81
CA PHE A 95 14.27 -3.54 0.40
C PHE A 95 15.69 -3.32 0.93
N THR A 96 15.82 -3.32 2.26
CA THR A 96 17.08 -2.94 2.89
C THR A 96 17.33 -3.72 4.17
N HIS A 97 18.06 -4.81 4.03
CA HIS A 97 18.61 -5.57 5.14
C HIS A 97 19.93 -6.19 4.71
N SER A 98 20.84 -6.42 5.66
CA SER A 98 22.12 -7.05 5.33
C SER A 98 21.93 -8.48 4.83
N CYS A 99 22.90 -9.00 4.06
CA CYS A 99 22.93 -10.41 3.68
C CYS A 99 22.82 -11.35 4.89
N ASP A 100 22.45 -12.59 4.62
CA ASP A 100 22.24 -13.67 5.59
C ASP A 100 21.03 -13.48 6.53
N LYS A 101 20.30 -12.36 6.41
CA LYS A 101 19.16 -12.05 7.29
C LYS A 101 17.79 -12.38 6.71
N THR A 102 17.68 -12.69 5.42
CA THR A 102 16.35 -12.93 4.81
C THR A 102 15.65 -14.12 5.46
N MET A 103 14.41 -13.90 5.91
CA MET A 103 13.53 -14.95 6.43
C MET A 103 12.23 -15.00 5.63
N PHE A 104 11.98 -16.15 5.03
CA PHE A 104 10.67 -16.50 4.48
C PHE A 104 9.86 -17.26 5.52
N TRP A 105 8.56 -17.36 5.29
CA TRP A 105 7.69 -18.19 6.11
C TRP A 105 6.54 -18.71 5.25
N SER A 106 6.09 -19.92 5.58
CA SER A 106 4.88 -20.52 5.00
C SER A 106 3.99 -20.98 6.13
N ASP A 107 2.75 -20.51 6.16
CA ASP A 107 1.72 -20.83 7.17
C ASP A 107 2.14 -20.63 8.64
N THR A 108 3.17 -19.80 8.88
CA THR A 108 3.76 -19.56 10.21
C THR A 108 3.88 -18.06 10.54
N LYS A 109 2.98 -17.22 10.00
CA LYS A 109 3.00 -15.75 10.16
C LYS A 109 3.18 -15.32 11.63
N ASP A 110 2.35 -15.86 12.51
CA ASP A 110 2.35 -15.47 13.92
C ASP A 110 3.64 -15.93 14.64
N LEU A 111 4.21 -17.05 14.20
CA LEU A 111 5.43 -17.61 14.77
C LEU A 111 6.68 -16.88 14.28
N VAL A 112 6.75 -16.53 12.99
CA VAL A 112 7.92 -15.82 12.43
C VAL A 112 8.10 -14.45 13.08
N ASP A 113 7.00 -13.75 13.41
CA ASP A 113 7.06 -12.45 14.07
C ASP A 113 7.67 -12.56 15.46
N GLN A 114 7.32 -13.60 16.22
CA GLN A 114 7.89 -13.87 17.54
C GLN A 114 9.36 -14.30 17.40
N PHE A 115 9.63 -15.26 16.52
CA PHE A 115 10.97 -15.79 16.27
C PHE A 115 11.97 -14.69 15.87
N CYS A 116 11.57 -13.79 14.96
CA CYS A 116 12.43 -12.72 14.50
C CYS A 116 12.64 -11.62 15.55
N LYS A 117 11.61 -11.30 16.37
CA LYS A 117 11.75 -10.36 17.50
C LYS A 117 12.74 -10.86 18.55
N GLU A 118 12.69 -12.16 18.89
CA GLU A 118 13.57 -12.75 19.90
C GLU A 118 15.02 -12.90 19.43
N ARG A 119 15.22 -13.31 18.17
CA ARG A 119 16.57 -13.53 17.62
C ARG A 119 17.24 -12.25 17.13
N ASN A 120 16.48 -11.19 16.86
CA ASN A 120 16.90 -9.88 16.32
C ASN A 120 17.90 -9.97 15.14
N HIS A 121 17.89 -11.10 14.42
CA HIS A 121 18.87 -11.42 13.38
C HIS A 121 18.22 -11.57 12.01
N PHE A 122 16.98 -12.04 11.99
CA PHE A 122 16.26 -12.33 10.75
C PHE A 122 15.23 -11.26 10.43
N VAL A 123 15.08 -10.98 9.14
CA VAL A 123 14.16 -9.98 8.59
C VAL A 123 13.17 -10.70 7.68
N PRO A 124 11.92 -10.88 8.12
CA PRO A 124 10.84 -11.30 7.25
C PRO A 124 10.28 -10.10 6.47
N LEU A 125 9.53 -10.36 5.40
CA LEU A 125 8.99 -9.33 4.53
C LEU A 125 8.21 -8.25 5.33
N GLN A 126 7.38 -8.65 6.29
CA GLN A 126 6.59 -7.74 7.12
C GLN A 126 7.42 -6.81 8.02
N ASN A 127 8.72 -7.08 8.21
CA ASN A 127 9.62 -6.20 8.97
C ASN A 127 10.36 -5.19 8.08
N THR A 128 10.15 -5.21 6.77
CA THR A 128 10.63 -4.16 5.85
C THR A 128 9.66 -2.96 5.84
N LEU A 129 10.09 -1.78 5.36
CA LEU A 129 9.21 -0.60 5.31
C LEU A 129 7.87 -0.91 4.63
N LEU A 130 7.92 -1.30 3.35
CA LEU A 130 6.72 -1.48 2.56
C LEU A 130 5.92 -2.72 3.02
N GLY A 131 6.62 -3.77 3.48
CA GLY A 131 5.97 -4.94 4.08
C GLY A 131 5.19 -4.58 5.33
N ASN A 132 5.78 -3.85 6.28
CA ASN A 132 5.10 -3.38 7.48
C ASN A 132 3.89 -2.49 7.15
N ILE A 133 4.06 -1.52 6.25
CA ILE A 133 2.99 -0.59 5.87
C ILE A 133 1.80 -1.35 5.28
N LEU A 134 2.06 -2.27 4.35
CA LEU A 134 1.05 -2.96 3.57
C LEU A 134 0.59 -4.29 4.16
N ASP A 135 1.12 -4.70 5.32
CA ASP A 135 0.77 -5.97 5.94
C ASP A 135 -0.73 -6.05 6.24
N ASP A 136 -1.39 -7.10 5.76
CA ASP A 136 -2.84 -7.28 5.80
C ASP A 136 -3.69 -6.11 5.24
N GLN A 137 -3.08 -5.20 4.46
CA GLN A 137 -3.81 -4.15 3.76
C GLN A 137 -4.27 -4.64 2.39
N LYS A 138 -5.49 -4.28 2.00
CA LYS A 138 -6.04 -4.56 0.66
C LYS A 138 -6.25 -3.24 -0.06
N TRP A 139 -5.84 -3.12 -1.32
CA TRP A 139 -6.03 -1.90 -2.10
C TRP A 139 -6.46 -2.19 -3.52
N CYS A 140 -7.09 -1.20 -4.15
CA CYS A 140 -7.70 -1.34 -5.46
C CYS A 140 -7.93 0.04 -6.09
N GLY A 141 -7.59 0.13 -7.38
CA GLY A 141 -7.81 1.27 -8.23
C GLY A 141 -9.19 1.28 -8.86
N LYS A 142 -9.68 2.46 -9.24
CA LYS A 142 -10.79 2.59 -10.18
C LYS A 142 -10.56 3.78 -11.09
N LYS A 143 -10.70 3.57 -12.39
CA LYS A 143 -10.77 4.65 -13.38
C LYS A 143 -12.03 5.48 -13.14
N SER A 144 -11.87 6.76 -12.85
CA SER A 144 -12.99 7.68 -12.65
C SER A 144 -13.41 8.30 -13.98
N SER A 145 -14.71 8.31 -14.28
CA SER A 145 -15.27 9.06 -15.41
C SER A 145 -15.39 10.57 -15.14
N LYS A 146 -15.13 11.02 -13.90
CA LYS A 146 -15.29 12.42 -13.45
C LYS A 146 -14.00 13.04 -12.89
N GLY A 147 -12.83 12.50 -13.26
CA GLY A 147 -11.52 13.11 -12.95
C GLY A 147 -11.02 13.00 -11.51
N LYS A 148 -11.77 12.38 -10.59
CA LYS A 148 -11.32 12.14 -9.20
C LYS A 148 -11.02 10.65 -9.01
N ASN A 149 -9.74 10.31 -8.93
CA ASN A 149 -9.30 8.94 -8.67
C ASN A 149 -9.51 8.60 -7.19
N VAL A 150 -10.15 7.47 -6.89
CA VAL A 150 -10.54 7.08 -5.52
C VAL A 150 -10.03 5.68 -5.22
N TYR A 151 -9.35 5.50 -4.08
CA TYR A 151 -9.14 4.18 -3.51
C TYR A 151 -10.51 3.60 -3.13
N ARG A 152 -10.91 2.53 -3.79
CA ARG A 152 -12.04 1.73 -3.33
C ARG A 152 -11.42 0.54 -2.62
N GLY A 153 -11.33 0.56 -1.29
CA GLY A 153 -10.99 -0.68 -0.59
C GLY A 153 -12.01 -1.78 -0.94
N PRO A 154 -11.76 -3.04 -0.62
CA PRO A 154 -12.50 -4.17 -1.19
C PRO A 154 -13.99 -4.09 -0.86
N GLN A 155 -14.88 -3.81 -1.83
CA GLN A 155 -16.29 -4.25 -1.77
C GLN A 155 -16.90 -4.44 -3.15
N TYR A 156 -17.76 -5.45 -3.16
CA TYR A 156 -18.72 -5.91 -4.15
C TYR A 156 -19.39 -4.77 -4.93
N ASP A 157 -19.23 -4.78 -6.25
CA ASP A 157 -20.04 -3.99 -7.19
C ASP A 157 -20.77 -5.00 -8.07
N SER A 158 -22.05 -5.23 -7.78
CA SER A 158 -22.88 -6.22 -8.49
C SER A 158 -23.06 -5.88 -9.98
N ALA A 159 -22.79 -4.63 -10.38
CA ALA A 159 -22.81 -4.20 -11.77
C ALA A 159 -21.50 -4.49 -12.54
N ALA A 160 -20.42 -4.92 -11.86
CA ALA A 160 -19.09 -5.10 -12.45
C ALA A 160 -18.39 -6.43 -12.06
N GLY A 161 -19.11 -7.41 -11.51
CA GLY A 161 -18.47 -8.65 -11.03
C GLY A 161 -17.71 -8.43 -9.71
N GLY A 162 -18.43 -7.93 -8.70
CA GLY A 162 -17.95 -7.70 -7.35
C GLY A 162 -17.14 -8.85 -6.76
N GLU A 163 -16.14 -8.49 -5.94
CA GLU A 163 -15.15 -9.36 -5.27
C GLU A 163 -13.94 -9.79 -6.11
N LEU A 164 -14.12 -10.20 -7.37
CA LEU A 164 -13.03 -10.74 -8.19
C LEU A 164 -11.98 -9.69 -8.59
N THR A 165 -12.38 -8.46 -8.90
CA THR A 165 -11.50 -7.50 -9.57
C THR A 165 -10.53 -6.78 -8.64
N CYS A 166 -10.97 -6.37 -7.44
CA CYS A 166 -10.06 -5.77 -6.46
C CYS A 166 -9.09 -6.81 -5.86
N ASN A 167 -9.43 -8.10 -5.94
CA ASN A 167 -8.56 -9.18 -5.50
C ASN A 167 -7.29 -9.26 -6.35
N ILE A 168 -7.43 -9.02 -7.66
CA ILE A 168 -6.33 -9.07 -8.64
C ILE A 168 -5.20 -8.10 -8.27
N TRP A 169 -5.51 -6.84 -7.92
CA TRP A 169 -4.50 -5.85 -7.51
C TRP A 169 -3.72 -6.25 -6.28
N PHE A 170 -4.44 -6.73 -5.26
CA PHE A 170 -3.87 -7.21 -4.03
C PHE A 170 -2.97 -8.44 -4.28
N TRP A 171 -3.43 -9.41 -5.09
CA TRP A 171 -2.66 -10.61 -5.41
C TRP A 171 -1.42 -10.31 -6.25
N PHE A 172 -1.53 -9.54 -7.34
CA PHE A 172 -0.38 -9.17 -8.16
C PHE A 172 0.62 -8.32 -7.39
N GLY A 173 0.14 -7.36 -6.59
CA GLY A 173 0.99 -6.60 -5.68
C GLY A 173 1.71 -7.53 -4.73
N ARG A 174 0.97 -8.35 -3.97
CA ARG A 174 1.57 -9.32 -3.04
C ARG A 174 2.62 -10.20 -3.73
N ARG A 175 2.30 -10.80 -4.88
CA ARG A 175 3.24 -11.62 -5.67
C ARG A 175 4.52 -10.86 -6.02
N TYR A 176 4.39 -9.64 -6.53
CA TYR A 176 5.54 -8.83 -6.93
C TYR A 176 6.43 -8.46 -5.74
N PHE A 177 5.81 -8.12 -4.60
CA PHE A 177 6.50 -7.85 -3.35
C PHE A 177 7.31 -9.06 -2.87
N HIS A 178 6.70 -10.26 -2.85
CA HIS A 178 7.40 -11.50 -2.50
C HIS A 178 8.52 -11.83 -3.50
N LEU A 179 8.29 -11.65 -4.79
CA LEU A 179 9.29 -11.87 -5.84
C LEU A 179 10.51 -10.95 -5.66
N LEU A 180 10.29 -9.64 -5.47
CA LEU A 180 11.36 -8.69 -5.27
C LEU A 180 12.10 -8.92 -3.96
N PHE A 181 11.39 -9.30 -2.90
CA PHE A 181 12.01 -9.62 -1.62
C PHE A 181 12.92 -10.84 -1.73
N ALA A 182 12.48 -11.86 -2.49
CA ALA A 182 13.31 -13.02 -2.80
C ALA A 182 14.52 -12.66 -3.67
N LYS A 183 14.34 -11.79 -4.68
CA LYS A 183 15.45 -11.30 -5.51
C LYS A 183 16.48 -10.48 -4.73
N TYR A 184 16.04 -9.77 -3.69
CA TYR A 184 16.92 -8.99 -2.83
C TYR A 184 17.75 -9.87 -1.88
N ALA A 185 17.30 -11.10 -1.60
CA ALA A 185 18.02 -12.00 -0.70
C ALA A 185 19.44 -12.29 -1.19
N CYS A 186 20.41 -12.13 -0.30
CA CYS A 186 21.83 -12.42 -0.56
C CYS A 186 22.43 -13.23 0.59
N GLY A 187 23.39 -14.10 0.27
CA GLY A 187 23.95 -15.06 1.22
C GLY A 187 22.94 -16.15 1.58
N HIS A 188 22.85 -16.48 2.88
CA HIS A 188 21.91 -17.46 3.40
C HIS A 188 20.51 -16.86 3.53
N ALA A 189 19.51 -17.56 3.01
CA ALA A 189 18.11 -17.28 3.30
C ALA A 189 17.52 -18.44 4.10
N ASN A 190 16.66 -18.09 5.04
CA ASN A 190 16.00 -19.06 5.92
C ASN A 190 14.50 -19.10 5.61
N VAL A 191 13.85 -20.22 5.89
CA VAL A 191 12.40 -20.34 5.78
C VAL A 191 11.85 -21.03 7.02
N LEU A 192 10.82 -20.44 7.62
CA LEU A 192 10.05 -21.05 8.70
C LEU A 192 8.83 -21.77 8.11
N LEU A 193 8.74 -23.08 8.34
CA LEU A 193 7.65 -23.92 7.85
C LEU A 193 6.85 -24.47 9.03
N ASP A 194 5.58 -24.76 8.79
CA ASP A 194 4.73 -25.41 9.78
C ASP A 194 4.99 -26.92 9.81
N GLY A 195 5.58 -27.42 10.89
CA GLY A 195 5.84 -28.84 11.08
C GLY A 195 4.61 -29.66 11.52
N ALA A 196 3.50 -29.00 11.85
CA ALA A 196 2.26 -29.66 12.27
C ALA A 196 1.37 -30.09 11.08
N ILE A 197 1.66 -29.58 9.87
CA ILE A 197 0.93 -29.94 8.65
C ILE A 197 1.62 -31.06 7.87
N SER A 198 0.83 -31.84 7.11
CA SER A 198 1.33 -33.00 6.36
C SER A 198 2.32 -32.65 5.25
N LYS A 199 2.23 -31.43 4.70
CA LYS A 199 3.15 -30.90 3.69
C LYS A 199 3.64 -29.51 4.13
N PRO A 200 4.71 -29.43 4.95
CA PRO A 200 5.28 -28.15 5.38
C PRO A 200 5.76 -27.28 4.21
N PHE A 201 6.19 -27.91 3.11
CA PHE A 201 6.54 -27.25 1.85
C PHE A 201 5.62 -27.74 0.72
N ASP A 202 5.03 -26.79 -0.01
CA ASP A 202 4.20 -27.05 -1.18
C ASP A 202 4.61 -26.11 -2.33
N PRO A 203 5.13 -26.62 -3.46
CA PRO A 203 5.53 -25.78 -4.59
C PRO A 203 4.33 -25.20 -5.38
N THR A 204 3.10 -25.59 -5.03
CA THR A 204 1.87 -25.20 -5.74
C THR A 204 0.96 -24.25 -4.96
N ARG A 205 1.33 -23.90 -3.73
CA ARG A 205 0.58 -22.99 -2.86
C ARG A 205 1.09 -21.55 -2.96
#